data_AF-A0A2E7JQF2-F1
#
_entry.id   AF-A0A2E7JQF2-F1
#
_cell.length_a   1.000
_cell.length_b   1.000
_cell.length_c   1.000
_cell.angle_alpha   90.00
_cell.angle_beta   90.00
_cell.angle_gamma   90.00
#
_symmetry.space_group_name_H-M   'P 1'
#
loop_
_entity.id
_entity.type
_entity.pdbx_description
1 polymer ?
#
loop_
_entity_poly.entity_id
_entity_poly.type
_entity_poly.pdbx_seq_one_letter_code
_entity_poly.pdbx_strand_id
1 'polypeptide(L)'
;MRWYANNALTSVAVLFLGGLAFALAVHHFLREQTAVRLRQIEQARAAAEAVRHSEQQARVQALRARVTAAERAARVAALPGDPTQGKAIYASCAYCHGRRGEGKEEFFAPPLAGIAPWYIKQQLVKFREGVRGVHPYDIYGREMAQAMLLLRDAAAVDNVVAHIASLDVERTVARHRGDAVAGAQHYASCVPCHGSAARGSARRKAPGLAALPAWYLEKQLTDFKSGVRGGHERDLEGQQMIAALQSVDESVFADLIAYIQSRQ
;
A
#
# COMPACT_ATOMS: atom_id res chain seq x y z
N MET A 1 -4.94 -99.67 -27.46
CA MET A 1 -5.60 -98.49 -28.07
C MET A 1 -6.32 -97.64 -27.03
N ARG A 2 -5.61 -97.02 -26.08
CA ARG A 2 -6.23 -96.13 -25.06
C ARG A 2 -5.38 -94.91 -24.68
N TRP A 3 -4.34 -94.61 -25.46
CA TRP A 3 -3.36 -93.57 -25.13
C TRP A 3 -3.47 -92.29 -25.99
N TYR A 4 -4.29 -92.28 -27.05
CA TYR A 4 -4.39 -91.13 -27.97
C TYR A 4 -5.62 -90.21 -27.77
N ALA A 5 -6.58 -90.57 -26.91
CA ALA A 5 -7.83 -89.80 -26.75
C ALA A 5 -7.76 -88.66 -25.71
N ASN A 6 -6.78 -88.69 -24.78
CA ASN A 6 -6.73 -87.71 -23.68
C ASN A 6 -5.92 -86.43 -23.99
N ASN A 7 -5.20 -86.35 -25.12
CA ASN A 7 -4.37 -85.18 -25.45
C ASN A 7 -5.09 -84.12 -26.32
N ALA A 8 -6.24 -84.44 -26.90
CA ALA A 8 -7.00 -83.49 -27.70
C ALA A 8 -7.84 -82.52 -26.85
N LEU A 9 -8.43 -83.01 -25.74
CA LEU A 9 -9.26 -82.20 -24.84
C LEU A 9 -8.43 -81.27 -23.93
N THR A 10 -7.22 -81.67 -23.56
CA THR A 10 -6.29 -80.83 -22.76
C THR A 10 -5.69 -79.68 -23.57
N SER A 11 -5.46 -79.87 -24.87
CA SER A 11 -4.90 -78.82 -25.74
C SER A 11 -5.89 -77.69 -26.05
N VAL A 12 -7.20 -77.99 -26.13
CA VAL A 12 -8.24 -76.98 -26.38
C VAL A 12 -8.50 -76.13 -25.12
N ALA A 13 -8.54 -76.73 -23.93
CA ALA A 13 -8.78 -76.01 -22.67
C ALA A 13 -7.65 -75.02 -22.30
N VAL A 14 -6.39 -75.36 -22.61
CA VAL A 14 -5.23 -74.47 -22.37
C VAL A 14 -5.25 -73.24 -23.29
N LEU A 15 -5.74 -73.38 -24.54
CA LEU A 15 -5.90 -72.26 -25.47
C LEU A 15 -7.03 -71.30 -25.05
N PHE A 16 -8.14 -71.81 -24.52
CA PHE A 16 -9.24 -70.96 -24.02
C PHE A 16 -8.87 -70.20 -22.73
N LEU A 17 -8.18 -70.83 -21.78
CA LEU A 17 -7.74 -70.18 -20.54
C LEU A 17 -6.65 -69.13 -20.79
N GLY A 18 -5.70 -69.39 -21.70
CA GLY A 18 -4.71 -68.41 -22.13
C GLY A 18 -5.32 -67.19 -22.84
N GLY A 19 -6.32 -67.41 -23.69
CA GLY A 19 -7.05 -66.34 -24.37
C GLY A 19 -7.82 -65.42 -23.41
N LEU A 20 -8.48 -65.97 -22.39
CA LEU A 20 -9.21 -65.19 -21.38
C LEU A 20 -8.26 -64.36 -20.49
N ALA A 21 -7.12 -64.93 -20.07
CA ALA A 21 -6.11 -64.21 -19.29
C ALA A 21 -5.48 -63.05 -20.09
N PHE A 22 -5.19 -63.27 -21.38
CA PHE A 22 -4.71 -62.22 -22.28
C PHE A 22 -5.75 -61.12 -22.50
N ALA A 23 -7.02 -61.47 -22.73
CA ALA A 23 -8.10 -60.50 -22.88
C ALA A 23 -8.30 -59.65 -21.61
N LEU A 24 -8.20 -60.25 -20.42
CA LEU A 24 -8.26 -59.53 -19.14
C LEU A 24 -7.05 -58.60 -18.94
N ALA A 25 -5.84 -59.04 -19.31
CA ALA A 25 -4.63 -58.22 -19.24
C ALA A 25 -4.69 -57.02 -20.21
N VAL A 26 -5.18 -57.23 -21.45
CA VAL A 26 -5.41 -56.15 -22.41
C VAL A 26 -6.48 -55.18 -21.91
N HIS A 27 -7.58 -55.67 -21.35
CA HIS A 27 -8.63 -54.83 -20.76
C HIS A 27 -8.13 -54.01 -19.57
N HIS A 28 -7.31 -54.61 -18.71
CA HIS A 28 -6.66 -53.93 -17.59
C HIS A 28 -5.71 -52.82 -18.08
N PHE A 29 -4.83 -53.15 -19.02
CA PHE A 29 -3.90 -52.20 -19.62
C PHE A 29 -4.61 -51.02 -20.31
N LEU A 30 -5.67 -51.30 -21.07
CA LEU A 30 -6.48 -50.26 -21.71
C LEU A 30 -7.20 -49.38 -20.68
N ARG A 31 -7.69 -49.95 -19.57
CA ARG A 31 -8.26 -49.18 -18.45
C ARG A 31 -7.22 -48.27 -17.80
N GLU A 32 -6.02 -48.77 -17.54
CA GLU A 32 -4.93 -47.98 -16.98
C GLU A 32 -4.51 -46.85 -17.93
N GLN A 33 -4.31 -47.15 -19.22
CA GLN A 33 -4.01 -46.12 -20.22
C GLN A 33 -5.12 -45.07 -20.34
N THR A 34 -6.39 -45.48 -20.26
CA THR A 34 -7.53 -44.55 -20.26
C THR A 34 -7.51 -43.67 -19.01
N ALA A 35 -7.26 -44.23 -17.82
CA ALA A 35 -7.16 -43.47 -16.58
C ALA A 35 -5.97 -42.50 -16.56
N VAL A 36 -4.84 -42.86 -17.16
CA VAL A 36 -3.70 -41.93 -17.34
C VAL A 36 -4.08 -40.79 -18.27
N ARG A 37 -4.70 -41.08 -19.43
CA ARG A 37 -5.13 -40.04 -20.38
C ARG A 37 -6.17 -39.10 -19.77
N LEU A 38 -7.14 -39.62 -19.02
CA LEU A 38 -8.13 -38.80 -18.32
C LEU A 38 -7.47 -37.85 -17.31
N ARG A 39 -6.54 -38.36 -16.49
CA ARG A 39 -5.76 -37.52 -15.56
C ARG A 39 -4.95 -36.44 -16.29
N GLN A 40 -4.34 -36.78 -17.41
CA GLN A 40 -3.60 -35.80 -18.23
C GLN A 40 -4.53 -34.74 -18.82
N ILE A 41 -5.74 -35.11 -19.28
CA ILE A 41 -6.75 -34.17 -19.79
C ILE A 41 -7.23 -33.24 -18.66
N GLU A 42 -7.51 -33.79 -17.48
CA GLU A 42 -7.91 -33.00 -16.31
C GLU A 42 -6.81 -32.02 -15.89
N GLN A 43 -5.55 -32.47 -15.82
CA GLN A 43 -4.40 -31.62 -15.55
C GLN A 43 -4.24 -30.51 -16.61
N ALA A 44 -4.38 -30.84 -17.89
CA ALA A 44 -4.30 -29.87 -18.98
C ALA A 44 -5.44 -28.84 -18.91
N ARG A 45 -6.67 -29.27 -18.57
CA ARG A 45 -7.81 -28.36 -18.37
C ARG A 45 -7.59 -27.43 -17.19
N ALA A 46 -7.14 -27.95 -16.05
CA ALA A 46 -6.83 -27.16 -14.86
C ALA A 46 -5.70 -26.14 -15.14
N ALA A 47 -4.65 -26.55 -15.86
CA ALA A 47 -3.58 -25.65 -16.29
C ALA A 47 -4.11 -24.54 -17.22
N ALA A 48 -4.97 -24.88 -18.18
CA ALA A 48 -5.58 -23.90 -19.08
C ALA A 48 -6.50 -22.93 -18.34
N GLU A 49 -7.25 -23.38 -17.32
CA GLU A 49 -8.05 -22.51 -16.45
C GLU A 49 -7.19 -21.57 -15.63
N ALA A 50 -6.10 -22.07 -15.04
CA ALA A 50 -5.15 -21.25 -14.28
C ALA A 50 -4.52 -20.14 -15.15
N VAL A 51 -4.12 -20.46 -16.38
CA VAL A 51 -3.60 -19.47 -17.33
C VAL A 51 -4.67 -18.41 -17.64
N ARG A 52 -5.90 -18.82 -17.99
CA ARG A 52 -7.00 -17.87 -18.25
C ARG A 52 -7.29 -16.96 -17.04
N HIS A 53 -7.29 -17.51 -15.83
CA HIS A 53 -7.47 -16.72 -14.61
C HIS A 53 -6.33 -15.73 -14.39
N SER A 54 -5.08 -16.13 -14.59
CA SER A 54 -3.93 -15.23 -14.47
C SER A 54 -3.98 -14.08 -15.49
N GLU A 55 -4.36 -14.37 -16.74
CA GLU A 55 -4.51 -13.36 -17.79
C GLU A 55 -5.65 -12.40 -17.49
N GLN A 56 -6.78 -12.92 -17.01
CA GLN A 56 -7.92 -12.10 -16.59
C GLN A 56 -7.54 -11.20 -15.40
N GLN A 57 -6.83 -11.73 -14.41
CA GLN A 57 -6.34 -10.95 -13.27
C GLN A 57 -5.37 -9.85 -13.71
N ALA A 58 -4.42 -10.15 -14.60
CA ALA A 58 -3.49 -9.17 -15.15
C ALA A 58 -4.22 -8.05 -15.93
N ARG A 59 -5.22 -8.41 -16.75
CA ARG A 59 -6.07 -7.42 -17.47
C ARG A 59 -6.85 -6.53 -16.51
N VAL A 60 -7.45 -7.09 -15.46
CA VAL A 60 -8.19 -6.33 -14.45
C VAL A 60 -7.25 -5.40 -13.67
N GLN A 61 -6.05 -5.86 -13.30
CA GLN A 61 -5.05 -5.02 -12.64
C GLN A 61 -4.59 -3.86 -13.53
N ALA A 62 -4.31 -4.13 -14.81
CA ALA A 62 -3.93 -3.10 -15.77
C ALA A 62 -5.06 -2.06 -15.97
N LEU A 63 -6.32 -2.50 -16.05
CA LEU A 63 -7.46 -1.58 -16.14
C LEU A 63 -7.58 -0.70 -14.88
N ARG A 64 -7.46 -1.30 -13.69
CA ARG A 64 -7.47 -0.56 -12.41
C ARG A 64 -6.37 0.50 -12.37
N ALA A 65 -5.13 0.14 -12.74
CA ALA A 65 -4.01 1.08 -12.78
C ALA A 65 -4.30 2.27 -13.72
N ARG A 66 -4.88 2.01 -14.90
CA ARG A 66 -5.26 3.08 -15.86
C ARG A 66 -6.35 3.99 -15.31
N VAL A 67 -7.39 3.44 -14.69
CA VAL A 67 -8.45 4.23 -14.04
C VAL A 67 -7.87 5.09 -12.92
N THR A 68 -7.05 4.51 -12.04
CA THR A 68 -6.40 5.25 -10.95
C THR A 68 -5.49 6.37 -11.47
N ALA A 69 -4.73 6.13 -12.54
CA ALA A 69 -3.90 7.15 -13.17
C ALA A 69 -4.73 8.28 -13.79
N ALA A 70 -5.82 7.96 -14.49
CA ALA A 70 -6.72 8.95 -15.09
C ALA A 70 -7.41 9.81 -14.02
N GLU A 71 -7.90 9.20 -12.94
CA GLU A 71 -8.46 9.94 -11.81
C GLU A 71 -7.42 10.84 -11.14
N ARG A 72 -6.16 10.38 -11.00
CA ARG A 72 -5.07 11.21 -10.47
C ARG A 72 -4.82 12.41 -11.37
N ALA A 73 -4.73 12.20 -12.69
CA ALA A 73 -4.55 13.28 -13.64
C ALA A 73 -5.70 14.30 -13.58
N ALA A 74 -6.96 13.85 -13.49
CA ALA A 74 -8.12 14.72 -13.32
C ALA A 74 -8.07 15.51 -11.99
N ARG A 75 -7.67 14.86 -10.88
CA ARG A 75 -7.46 15.54 -9.58
C ARG A 75 -6.37 16.60 -9.65
N VAL A 76 -5.26 16.32 -10.33
CA VAL A 76 -4.16 17.28 -10.53
C VAL A 76 -4.62 18.46 -11.39
N ALA A 77 -5.34 18.20 -12.48
CA ALA A 77 -5.86 19.23 -13.38
C ALA A 77 -6.87 20.17 -12.69
N ALA A 78 -7.55 19.73 -11.63
CA ALA A 78 -8.47 20.54 -10.84
C ALA A 78 -7.77 21.43 -9.79
N LEU A 79 -6.45 21.29 -9.60
CA LEU A 79 -5.69 22.14 -8.68
C LEU A 79 -5.37 23.50 -9.33
N PRO A 80 -5.26 24.58 -8.54
CA PRO A 80 -5.03 25.93 -9.06
C PRO A 80 -3.63 26.17 -9.63
N GLY A 81 -2.71 25.21 -9.51
CA GLY A 81 -1.30 25.35 -9.92
C GLY A 81 -0.94 24.53 -11.15
N ASP A 82 0.13 24.95 -11.82
CA ASP A 82 0.73 24.26 -12.95
C ASP A 82 1.77 23.23 -12.45
N PRO A 83 1.52 21.92 -12.61
CA PRO A 83 2.44 20.87 -12.18
C PRO A 83 3.76 20.85 -12.97
N THR A 84 3.80 21.45 -14.17
CA THR A 84 5.01 21.57 -14.99
C THR A 84 5.97 22.61 -14.40
N GLN A 85 5.44 23.79 -14.04
CA GLN A 85 6.20 24.80 -13.31
C GLN A 85 6.59 24.31 -11.91
N GLY A 86 5.68 23.60 -11.24
CA GLY A 86 5.92 23.00 -9.94
C GLY A 86 7.07 21.99 -9.94
N LYS A 87 7.25 21.25 -11.02
CA LYS A 87 8.36 20.29 -11.18
C LYS A 87 9.73 20.96 -11.07
N ALA A 88 9.89 22.15 -11.65
CA ALA A 88 11.15 22.88 -11.61
C ALA A 88 11.50 23.31 -10.17
N ILE A 89 10.50 23.79 -9.42
CA ILE A 89 10.64 24.15 -8.01
C ILE A 89 10.93 22.92 -7.15
N TYR A 90 10.19 21.83 -7.40
CA TYR A 90 10.29 20.58 -6.65
C TYR A 90 11.67 19.91 -6.78
N ALA A 91 12.43 20.18 -7.85
CA ALA A 91 13.77 19.61 -8.02
C ALA A 91 14.68 19.86 -6.81
N SER A 92 14.57 21.02 -6.15
CA SER A 92 15.29 21.31 -4.90
C SER A 92 14.72 20.54 -3.70
N CYS A 93 13.39 20.41 -3.62
CA CYS A 93 12.71 19.66 -2.57
C CYS A 93 13.05 18.16 -2.62
N ALA A 94 13.26 17.62 -3.82
CA ALA A 94 13.54 16.21 -4.07
C ALA A 94 14.88 15.73 -3.46
N TYR A 95 15.79 16.65 -3.12
CA TYR A 95 17.02 16.31 -2.42
C TYR A 95 16.73 15.60 -1.09
N CYS A 96 15.86 16.20 -0.27
CA CYS A 96 15.42 15.64 1.01
C CYS A 96 14.19 14.71 0.83
N HIS A 97 13.18 15.11 0.06
CA HIS A 97 11.92 14.35 -0.01
C HIS A 97 11.89 13.22 -1.04
N GLY A 98 12.96 13.04 -1.83
CA GLY A 98 13.05 12.05 -2.89
C GLY A 98 12.41 12.50 -4.21
N ARG A 99 12.79 11.87 -5.33
CA ARG A 99 12.33 12.29 -6.67
C ARG A 99 10.86 11.95 -6.93
N ARG A 100 10.33 10.96 -6.22
CA ARG A 100 8.92 10.55 -6.26
C ARG A 100 8.16 11.02 -5.02
N GLY A 101 8.76 11.86 -4.17
CA GLY A 101 8.16 12.25 -2.90
C GLY A 101 8.01 11.07 -1.95
N GLU A 102 8.89 10.07 -2.05
CA GLU A 102 8.93 8.87 -1.22
C GLU A 102 9.41 9.12 0.21
N GLY A 103 9.96 10.31 0.49
CA GLY A 103 10.57 10.66 1.77
C GLY A 103 11.92 10.00 1.96
N LYS A 104 12.74 10.58 2.84
CA LYS A 104 14.04 10.02 3.22
C LYS A 104 14.25 10.23 4.71
N GLU A 105 14.30 9.12 5.44
CA GLU A 105 14.48 9.12 6.89
C GLU A 105 15.83 9.72 7.30
N GLU A 106 16.88 9.51 6.49
CA GLU A 106 18.21 10.11 6.69
C GLU A 106 18.21 11.64 6.75
N PHE A 107 17.19 12.29 6.15
CA PHE A 107 16.97 13.74 6.19
C PHE A 107 15.77 14.13 7.06
N PHE A 108 15.17 13.18 7.79
CA PHE A 108 13.90 13.35 8.52
C PHE A 108 12.79 13.99 7.65
N ALA A 109 12.87 13.75 6.34
CA ALA A 109 12.01 14.37 5.36
C ALA A 109 10.83 13.44 5.07
N PRO A 110 9.61 13.78 5.53
CA PRO A 110 8.47 12.89 5.39
C PRO A 110 8.08 12.72 3.92
N PRO A 111 7.35 11.65 3.61
CA PRO A 111 6.97 11.36 2.25
C PRO A 111 5.78 12.24 1.84
N LEU A 112 5.86 12.85 0.65
CA LEU A 112 4.93 13.88 0.16
C LEU A 112 3.90 13.36 -0.84
N ALA A 113 4.27 12.43 -1.72
CA ALA A 113 3.36 11.75 -2.64
C ALA A 113 2.11 11.17 -1.93
N GLY A 114 0.94 11.22 -2.55
CA GLY A 114 -0.28 10.63 -1.98
C GLY A 114 -0.83 11.31 -0.72
N ILE A 115 -0.14 12.31 -0.17
CA ILE A 115 -0.71 13.20 0.84
C ILE A 115 -1.65 14.18 0.15
N ALA A 116 -2.78 14.46 0.79
CA ALA A 116 -3.82 15.28 0.19
C ALA A 116 -3.29 16.70 -0.14
N PRO A 117 -3.55 17.24 -1.36
CA PRO A 117 -3.00 18.53 -1.79
C PRO A 117 -3.34 19.70 -0.85
N TRP A 118 -4.56 19.72 -0.30
CA TRP A 118 -4.98 20.74 0.67
C TRP A 118 -4.08 20.77 1.91
N TYR A 119 -3.64 19.60 2.38
CA TYR A 119 -2.81 19.49 3.57
C TYR A 119 -1.38 19.91 3.27
N ILE A 120 -0.82 19.49 2.13
CA ILE A 120 0.50 19.95 1.69
C ILE A 120 0.52 21.48 1.57
N LYS A 121 -0.48 22.07 0.89
CA LYS A 121 -0.61 23.53 0.79
C LYS A 121 -0.63 24.19 2.17
N GLN A 122 -1.47 23.69 3.08
CA GLN A 122 -1.56 24.21 4.44
C GLN A 122 -0.22 24.14 5.19
N GLN A 123 0.54 23.04 5.07
CA GLN A 123 1.84 22.92 5.75
C GLN A 123 2.88 23.88 5.17
N LEU A 124 2.96 24.00 3.84
CA LEU A 124 3.88 24.93 3.17
C LEU A 124 3.59 26.37 3.57
N VAL A 125 2.31 26.77 3.62
CA VAL A 125 1.89 28.10 4.09
C VAL A 125 2.31 28.31 5.55
N LYS A 126 2.07 27.33 6.43
CA LYS A 126 2.47 27.43 7.85
C LYS A 126 3.98 27.60 8.04
N PHE A 127 4.81 26.92 7.25
CA PHE A 127 6.26 27.15 7.29
C PHE A 127 6.62 28.53 6.74
N ARG A 128 6.02 28.96 5.62
CA ARG A 128 6.31 30.26 5.01
C ARG A 128 5.93 31.43 5.91
N GLU A 129 4.87 31.28 6.68
CA GLU A 129 4.37 32.31 7.61
C GLU A 129 5.00 32.22 9.01
N GLY A 130 5.95 31.32 9.23
CA GLY A 130 6.58 31.13 10.54
C GLY A 130 5.66 30.54 11.62
N VAL A 131 4.52 29.96 11.23
CA VAL A 131 3.64 29.21 12.15
C VAL A 131 4.29 27.88 12.55
N ARG A 132 5.08 27.28 11.63
CA ARG A 132 5.92 26.10 11.87
C ARG A 132 7.38 26.43 11.59
N GLY A 133 8.31 25.69 12.20
CA GLY A 133 9.74 25.85 11.94
C GLY A 133 10.40 27.03 12.64
N VAL A 134 9.77 27.61 13.66
CA VAL A 134 10.34 28.72 14.46
C VAL A 134 10.70 28.31 15.89
N HIS A 135 10.16 27.20 16.38
CA HIS A 135 10.46 26.73 17.74
C HIS A 135 11.93 26.31 17.85
N PRO A 136 12.64 26.63 18.96
CA PRO A 136 14.07 26.29 19.12
C PRO A 136 14.39 24.78 19.00
N TYR A 137 13.43 23.92 19.35
CA TYR A 137 13.58 22.46 19.21
C TYR A 137 13.03 21.89 17.89
N ASP A 138 12.43 22.70 17.01
CA ASP A 138 11.95 22.25 15.69
C ASP A 138 13.07 22.31 14.65
N ILE A 139 14.11 21.48 14.82
CA ILE A 139 15.34 21.49 14.00
C ILE A 139 15.00 21.30 12.51
N TYR A 140 14.29 20.22 12.18
CA TYR A 140 13.88 19.91 10.80
C TYR A 140 12.80 20.86 10.27
N GLY A 141 11.96 21.42 11.15
CA GLY A 141 11.03 22.47 10.74
C GLY A 141 11.73 23.77 10.37
N ARG A 142 12.86 24.13 11.01
CA ARG A 142 13.68 25.27 10.58
C ARG A 142 14.25 25.05 9.19
N GLU A 143 14.75 23.85 8.89
CA GLU A 143 15.22 23.50 7.55
C GLU A 143 14.09 23.65 6.52
N MET A 144 12.88 23.18 6.84
CA MET A 144 11.71 23.39 6.00
C MET A 144 11.33 24.86 5.86
N ALA A 145 11.42 25.66 6.92
CA ALA A 145 11.18 27.10 6.86
C ALA A 145 12.18 27.80 5.91
N GLN A 146 13.45 27.39 5.92
CA GLN A 146 14.45 27.89 4.95
C GLN A 146 14.12 27.44 3.51
N ALA A 147 13.68 26.20 3.32
CA ALA A 147 13.25 25.72 2.01
C ALA A 147 12.08 26.54 1.43
N MET A 148 11.25 27.16 2.27
CA MET A 148 10.15 28.02 1.81
C MET A 148 10.61 29.32 1.15
N LEU A 149 11.89 29.71 1.27
CA LEU A 149 12.46 30.83 0.51
C LEU A 149 12.42 30.61 -1.01
N LEU A 150 12.29 29.35 -1.44
CA LEU A 150 12.09 28.99 -2.86
C LEU A 150 10.65 29.28 -3.33
N LEU A 151 9.68 29.37 -2.41
CA LEU A 151 8.25 29.55 -2.71
C LEU A 151 7.83 31.01 -2.50
N ARG A 152 8.33 31.88 -3.40
CA ARG A 152 8.24 33.34 -3.28
C ARG A 152 6.82 33.90 -3.16
N ASP A 153 5.84 33.24 -3.77
CA ASP A 153 4.46 33.71 -3.82
C ASP A 153 3.45 32.55 -3.72
N ALA A 154 2.15 32.88 -3.76
CA ALA A 154 1.09 31.88 -3.68
C ALA A 154 1.04 30.95 -4.92
N ALA A 155 1.39 31.46 -6.10
CA ALA A 155 1.41 30.67 -7.33
C ALA A 155 2.51 29.59 -7.28
N ALA A 156 3.70 29.92 -6.74
CA ALA A 156 4.78 28.95 -6.52
C ALA A 156 4.35 27.81 -5.59
N VAL A 157 3.59 28.13 -4.52
CA VAL A 157 3.00 27.13 -3.61
C VAL A 157 2.01 26.24 -4.37
N ASP A 158 1.09 26.84 -5.13
CA ASP A 158 0.08 26.07 -5.86
C ASP A 158 0.71 25.18 -6.95
N ASN A 159 1.72 25.68 -7.65
CA ASN A 159 2.49 24.93 -8.64
C ASN A 159 3.16 23.70 -8.02
N VAL A 160 3.91 23.88 -6.91
CA VAL A 160 4.60 22.74 -6.27
C VAL A 160 3.60 21.74 -5.67
N VAL A 161 2.47 22.20 -5.13
CA VAL A 161 1.39 21.32 -4.64
C VAL A 161 0.79 20.51 -5.79
N ALA A 162 0.53 21.13 -6.94
CA ALA A 162 0.04 20.44 -8.13
C ALA A 162 1.04 19.38 -8.62
N HIS A 163 2.35 19.71 -8.60
CA HIS A 163 3.38 18.75 -8.94
C HIS A 163 3.43 17.57 -7.96
N ILE A 164 3.47 17.82 -6.65
CA ILE A 164 3.47 16.77 -5.63
C ILE A 164 2.26 15.84 -5.76
N ALA A 165 1.08 16.40 -6.07
CA ALA A 165 -0.14 15.63 -6.30
C ALA A 165 -0.07 14.70 -7.52
N SER A 166 0.81 15.00 -8.48
CA SER A 166 1.04 14.18 -9.68
C SER A 166 2.00 13.00 -9.44
N LEU A 167 2.78 13.04 -8.37
CA LEU A 167 3.77 12.01 -8.05
C LEU A 167 3.09 10.67 -7.74
N ASP A 168 3.76 9.59 -8.16
CA ASP A 168 3.24 8.24 -7.94
C ASP A 168 3.49 7.77 -6.51
N VAL A 169 2.57 6.95 -6.01
CA VAL A 169 2.50 6.51 -4.61
C VAL A 169 2.81 5.03 -4.54
N GLU A 170 4.06 4.66 -4.79
CA GLU A 170 4.52 3.31 -4.44
C GLU A 170 5.22 3.40 -3.08
N ARG A 171 4.53 2.95 -2.03
CA ARG A 171 5.04 2.99 -0.66
C ARG A 171 4.87 1.65 0.03
N THR A 172 6.00 1.07 0.39
CA THR A 172 6.08 0.05 1.43
C THR A 172 6.50 0.73 2.72
N VAL A 173 5.55 0.94 3.64
CA VAL A 173 5.88 1.45 4.96
C VAL A 173 6.14 0.25 5.88
N ALA A 174 7.31 0.22 6.51
CA ALA A 174 7.61 -0.80 7.50
C ALA A 174 6.60 -0.70 8.67
N ARG A 175 6.02 -1.85 9.05
CA ARG A 175 5.13 -1.93 10.21
C ARG A 175 5.94 -1.73 11.49
N HIS A 176 5.38 -0.93 12.39
CA HIS A 176 5.89 -0.71 13.73
C HIS A 176 5.69 -1.98 14.58
N ARG A 177 6.54 -2.15 15.61
CA ARG A 177 6.56 -3.37 16.45
C ARG A 177 5.54 -3.35 17.60
N GLY A 178 4.76 -2.29 17.74
CA GLY A 178 3.72 -2.19 18.78
C GLY A 178 2.55 -3.14 18.56
N ASP A 179 1.70 -3.27 19.58
CA ASP A 179 0.47 -4.05 19.55
C ASP A 179 -0.66 -3.25 18.87
N ALA A 180 -0.99 -3.62 17.64
CA ALA A 180 -2.07 -2.98 16.89
C ALA A 180 -3.47 -3.20 17.52
N VAL A 181 -3.67 -4.25 18.32
CA VAL A 181 -4.95 -4.50 19.02
C VAL A 181 -5.11 -3.54 20.19
N ALA A 182 -4.08 -3.38 21.02
CA ALA A 182 -4.04 -2.34 22.06
C ALA A 182 -4.15 -0.94 21.44
N GLY A 183 -3.41 -0.70 20.36
CA GLY A 183 -3.44 0.56 19.61
C GLY A 183 -4.82 0.95 19.10
N ALA A 184 -5.67 -0.02 18.75
CA ALA A 184 -7.05 0.23 18.32
C ALA A 184 -7.88 0.90 19.43
N GLN A 185 -7.65 0.51 20.69
CA GLN A 185 -8.34 1.10 21.84
C GLN A 185 -7.90 2.55 22.06
N HIS A 186 -6.60 2.82 21.97
CA HIS A 186 -6.05 4.17 22.09
C HIS A 186 -6.47 5.08 20.94
N TYR A 187 -6.60 4.53 19.72
CA TYR A 187 -6.99 5.29 18.53
C TYR A 187 -8.46 5.72 18.54
N ALA A 188 -9.31 5.15 19.41
CA ALA A 188 -10.74 5.44 19.43
C ALA A 188 -11.05 6.95 19.55
N SER A 189 -10.25 7.71 20.31
CA SER A 189 -10.37 9.16 20.44
C SER A 189 -9.94 9.94 19.19
N CYS A 190 -9.13 9.33 18.31
CA CYS A 190 -8.64 9.93 17.06
C CYS A 190 -9.64 9.81 15.91
N VAL A 191 -10.52 8.78 15.96
CA VAL A 191 -11.50 8.45 14.91
C VAL A 191 -12.38 9.63 14.48
N PRO A 192 -12.92 10.49 15.37
CA PRO A 192 -13.79 11.60 14.98
C PRO A 192 -13.17 12.61 14.01
N CYS A 193 -11.84 12.64 13.89
CA CYS A 193 -11.12 13.54 12.99
C CYS A 193 -10.37 12.78 11.90
N HIS A 194 -9.61 11.75 12.27
CA HIS A 194 -8.75 11.02 11.32
C HIS A 194 -9.44 9.83 10.64
N GLY A 195 -10.64 9.46 11.09
CA GLY A 195 -11.41 8.32 10.58
C GLY A 195 -10.85 6.96 11.03
N SER A 196 -11.69 5.94 11.01
CA SER A 196 -11.34 4.57 11.43
C SER A 196 -10.24 3.93 10.58
N ALA A 197 -10.19 4.28 9.30
CA ALA A 197 -9.14 3.87 8.36
C ALA A 197 -7.93 4.82 8.34
N ALA A 198 -7.85 5.79 9.25
CA ALA A 198 -6.76 6.76 9.33
C ALA A 198 -6.49 7.52 8.01
N ARG A 199 -7.53 7.74 7.20
CA ARG A 199 -7.48 8.44 5.90
C ARG A 199 -7.64 9.96 6.02
N GLY A 200 -8.00 10.46 7.20
CA GLY A 200 -8.21 11.88 7.45
C GLY A 200 -9.56 12.38 6.92
N SER A 201 -9.79 13.68 7.11
CA SER A 201 -10.98 14.39 6.64
C SER A 201 -10.66 15.86 6.39
N ALA A 202 -10.76 16.29 5.12
CA ALA A 202 -10.58 17.69 4.75
C ALA A 202 -11.58 18.60 5.47
N ARG A 203 -12.83 18.14 5.68
CA ARG A 203 -13.86 18.87 6.42
C ARG A 203 -13.45 19.13 7.88
N ARG A 204 -12.72 18.20 8.48
CA ARG A 204 -12.19 18.32 9.85
C ARG A 204 -10.77 18.90 9.88
N LYS A 205 -10.21 19.28 8.72
CA LYS A 205 -8.80 19.66 8.54
C LYS A 205 -7.81 18.65 9.14
N ALA A 206 -8.19 17.38 9.15
CA ALA A 206 -7.39 16.29 9.70
C ALA A 206 -6.69 15.54 8.56
N PRO A 207 -5.35 15.45 8.52
CA PRO A 207 -4.65 14.71 7.49
C PRO A 207 -4.86 13.20 7.62
N GLY A 208 -4.64 12.49 6.51
CA GLY A 208 -4.46 11.04 6.53
C GLY A 208 -3.14 10.66 7.19
N LEU A 209 -3.17 9.60 8.00
CA LEU A 209 -2.05 9.10 8.78
C LEU A 209 -1.56 7.74 8.28
N ALA A 210 -2.43 6.92 7.66
CA ALA A 210 -2.13 5.54 7.28
C ALA A 210 -0.87 5.40 6.40
N ALA A 211 -0.62 6.37 5.50
CA ALA A 211 0.48 6.34 4.54
C ALA A 211 1.78 6.98 5.05
N LEU A 212 1.86 7.32 6.34
CA LEU A 212 3.03 7.92 6.96
C LEU A 212 3.91 6.86 7.66
N PRO A 213 5.24 7.01 7.61
CA PRO A 213 6.15 6.07 8.24
C PRO A 213 6.16 6.23 9.77
N ALA A 214 6.49 5.13 10.46
CA ALA A 214 6.46 5.07 11.92
C ALA A 214 7.33 6.16 12.56
N TRP A 215 8.58 6.30 12.11
CA TRP A 215 9.51 7.33 12.61
C TRP A 215 8.93 8.74 12.51
N TYR A 216 8.16 9.03 11.45
CA TYR A 216 7.56 10.34 11.26
C TYR A 216 6.35 10.51 12.18
N LEU A 217 5.48 9.49 12.27
CA LEU A 217 4.33 9.51 13.17
C LEU A 217 4.78 9.70 14.62
N GLU A 218 5.78 8.95 15.07
CA GLU A 218 6.39 9.07 16.39
C GLU A 218 6.88 10.49 16.63
N LYS A 219 7.72 11.02 15.72
CA LYS A 219 8.20 12.40 15.81
C LYS A 219 7.04 13.39 15.91
N GLN A 220 6.01 13.26 15.08
CA GLN A 220 4.90 14.24 15.09
C GLN A 220 4.06 14.15 16.36
N LEU A 221 3.81 12.94 16.90
CA LEU A 221 3.13 12.77 18.16
C LEU A 221 3.92 13.40 19.31
N THR A 222 5.24 13.18 19.37
CA THR A 222 6.13 13.80 20.36
C THR A 222 6.21 15.31 20.20
N ASP A 223 6.32 15.83 18.97
CA ASP A 223 6.37 17.28 18.71
C ASP A 223 5.07 17.97 19.17
N PHE A 224 3.90 17.35 18.93
CA PHE A 224 2.63 17.88 19.43
C PHE A 224 2.53 17.74 20.95
N LYS A 225 2.88 16.59 21.53
CA LYS A 225 2.81 16.36 22.98
C LYS A 225 3.65 17.36 23.78
N SER A 226 4.82 17.71 23.24
CA SER A 226 5.74 18.70 23.83
C SER A 226 5.47 20.16 23.43
N GLY A 227 4.51 20.41 22.53
CA GLY A 227 4.18 21.75 22.02
C GLY A 227 5.18 22.34 21.02
N VAL A 228 6.25 21.61 20.65
CA VAL A 228 7.20 22.00 19.59
C VAL A 228 6.47 22.24 18.27
N ARG A 229 5.44 21.42 17.99
CA ARG A 229 4.49 21.64 16.90
C ARG A 229 3.12 21.96 17.50
N GLY A 230 2.41 22.94 16.92
CA GLY A 230 1.09 23.36 17.38
C GLY A 230 1.09 24.38 18.51
N GLY A 231 2.23 24.69 19.13
CA GLY A 231 2.32 25.67 20.22
C GLY A 231 2.18 27.13 19.79
N HIS A 232 2.29 27.44 18.49
CA HIS A 232 2.10 28.82 18.00
C HIS A 232 0.61 29.20 18.08
N GLU A 233 0.32 30.42 18.55
CA GLU A 233 -1.05 30.97 18.67
C GLU A 233 -1.89 30.91 17.37
N ARG A 234 -1.25 30.97 16.19
CA ARG A 234 -1.90 30.90 14.88
C ARG A 234 -2.08 29.47 14.36
N ASP A 235 -1.54 28.46 15.04
CA ASP A 235 -1.66 27.05 14.64
C ASP A 235 -2.91 26.39 15.24
N LEU A 236 -4.10 26.85 14.87
CA LEU A 236 -5.37 26.37 15.42
C LEU A 236 -5.54 24.84 15.28
N GLU A 237 -5.19 24.28 14.12
CA GLU A 237 -5.25 22.83 13.92
C GLU A 237 -4.17 22.09 14.72
N GLY A 238 -3.01 22.71 14.93
CA GLY A 238 -1.97 22.15 15.79
C GLY A 238 -2.38 22.15 17.26
N GLN A 239 -3.01 23.22 17.76
CA GLN A 239 -3.56 23.29 19.11
C GLN A 239 -4.64 22.23 19.34
N GLN A 240 -5.47 21.95 18.33
CA GLN A 240 -6.43 20.83 18.38
C GLN A 240 -5.72 19.49 18.54
N MET A 241 -4.60 19.27 17.87
CA MET A 241 -3.79 18.06 18.04
C MET A 241 -3.11 17.99 19.41
N ILE A 242 -2.60 19.10 19.93
CA ILE A 242 -2.09 19.18 21.31
C ILE A 242 -3.18 18.76 22.29
N ALA A 243 -4.37 19.35 22.18
CA ALA A 243 -5.52 19.02 23.03
C ALA A 243 -5.92 17.54 22.92
N ALA A 244 -5.95 16.98 21.71
CA ALA A 244 -6.26 15.57 21.48
C ALA A 244 -5.25 14.61 22.12
N LEU A 245 -4.00 15.03 22.29
CA LEU A 245 -2.94 14.24 22.91
C LEU A 245 -2.78 14.48 24.42
N GLN A 246 -3.53 15.40 25.03
CA GLN A 246 -3.38 15.72 26.45
C GLN A 246 -3.50 14.47 27.34
N SER A 247 -4.49 13.62 27.08
CA SER A 247 -4.75 12.38 27.83
C SER A 247 -4.06 11.14 27.26
N VAL A 248 -3.29 11.26 26.17
CA VAL A 248 -2.57 10.13 25.56
C VAL A 248 -1.16 10.08 26.14
N ASP A 249 -0.82 8.97 26.81
CA ASP A 249 0.52 8.75 27.34
C ASP A 249 1.51 8.43 26.21
N GLU A 250 2.76 8.86 26.32
CA GLU A 250 3.77 8.59 25.28
C GLU A 250 4.11 7.09 25.18
N SER A 251 3.97 6.32 26.28
CA SER A 251 4.19 4.88 26.29
C SER A 251 3.29 4.11 25.32
N VAL A 252 2.13 4.66 24.94
CA VAL A 252 1.19 4.01 24.02
C VAL A 252 1.41 4.39 22.55
N PHE A 253 2.38 5.27 22.24
CA PHE A 253 2.63 5.71 20.87
C PHE A 253 3.01 4.54 19.95
N ALA A 254 3.80 3.59 20.45
CA ALA A 254 4.20 2.41 19.69
C ALA A 254 3.01 1.61 19.17
N ASP A 255 2.01 1.40 20.04
CA ASP A 255 0.78 0.66 19.74
C ASP A 255 -0.15 1.46 18.83
N LEU A 256 -0.29 2.76 19.10
CA LEU A 256 -1.07 3.69 18.27
C LEU A 256 -0.55 3.72 16.82
N ILE A 257 0.77 3.81 16.64
CA ILE A 257 1.41 3.81 15.33
C ILE A 257 1.23 2.46 14.64
N ALA A 258 1.39 1.34 15.36
CA ALA A 258 1.15 0.00 14.83
C ALA A 258 -0.30 -0.14 14.33
N TYR A 259 -1.28 0.37 15.07
CA TYR A 259 -2.66 0.41 14.63
C TYR A 259 -2.84 1.27 13.36
N ILE A 260 -2.32 2.50 13.33
CA ILE A 260 -2.42 3.41 12.16
C ILE A 260 -1.87 2.74 10.90
N GLN A 261 -0.70 2.10 10.99
CA GLN A 261 -0.07 1.44 9.84
C GLN A 261 -0.78 0.17 9.39
N SER A 262 -1.57 -0.46 10.28
CA SER A 262 -2.43 -1.59 9.90
C SER A 262 -3.65 -1.17 9.05
N ARG A 263 -3.85 0.13 8.77
CA ARG A 263 -4.98 0.67 7.98
C ARG A 263 -4.63 0.97 6.51
N GLN A 264 -3.43 0.59 6.05
CA GLN A 264 -2.95 0.77 4.67
C GLN A 264 -3.71 -0.09 3.68
#